data_AF-A0A4Q6AXV1-F1
#
_entry.id   AF-A0A4Q6AXV1-F1
#
_cell.length_a   1.000
_cell.length_b   1.000
_cell.length_c   1.000
_cell.angle_alpha   90.00
_cell.angle_beta   90.00
_cell.angle_gamma   90.00
#
_symmetry.space_group_name_H-M   'P 1'
#
loop_
_entity.id
_entity.type
_entity.pdbx_description
1 polymer ?
#
loop_
_entity_poly.entity_id
_entity_poly.type
_entity_poly.pdbx_seq_one_letter_code
_entity_poly.pdbx_strand_id
1 'polypeptide(L)'
;MSLTSTFKHVSYLWDESRAAELAGDEVGLLIYRSNLLGADLRLTNYGGGNTSCKALAKDPLTGKEVEVMWVKGSGGDIGTLTRSGLAALYVDRLRSLQNVYRGIEHEDEMVELFNHCIYDLASKAPSIDTPLHGFLPFRHIDHLHPDAAIAIAAAKDGKRITEELFNGTIGWVEWQRPGFDLGLKLKQCLDENPGIRGIMLGSHGLFTWGDTAYDCYMNSLEVIERCAEYIEDNLGKKGPVFGGAKLASLPKEKRLSQAVTLAPVLRGLCSSALVQGGMIGHFTDNDTVLEYINSVDLERLAPMGTSCPDHFLRTKISPLVLSLQAEEDLADAESVKEKLQPQFQAYRDMYAAYYNQCKHPNSPAMRDPNPVVILYPGVGMFTFAKDKATARVAAEFYQNAINVMRGAEAISEYTSLPRQEAFDIEYWLLEEAKLQRMPKPKALSGRIALITGSGGGIGKAIAKRFAQEGACVVISDNNKERLEETKAEFIKSFGKDTAIA
;
A
#
# COMPACT_ATOMS: atom_id res chain seq x y z
N MET A 1 4.95 34.67 -13.07
CA MET A 1 6.36 34.62 -12.66
C MET A 1 6.55 33.32 -11.92
N SER A 2 7.48 32.50 -12.40
CA SER A 2 7.77 31.15 -11.92
C SER A 2 8.16 31.15 -10.44
N LEU A 3 7.24 30.71 -9.57
CA LEU A 3 7.62 30.17 -8.26
C LEU A 3 8.04 28.73 -8.55
N THR A 4 9.31 28.52 -8.86
CA THR A 4 9.93 27.21 -8.64
C THR A 4 9.89 26.97 -7.13
N SER A 5 8.79 26.44 -6.63
CA SER A 5 8.70 25.86 -5.29
C SER A 5 9.68 24.70 -5.28
N THR A 6 10.85 24.91 -4.68
CA THR A 6 11.82 23.86 -4.45
C THR A 6 11.27 22.93 -3.38
N PHE A 7 10.66 21.83 -3.81
CA PHE A 7 10.25 20.74 -2.93
C PHE A 7 11.49 19.92 -2.51
N LYS A 8 11.59 19.61 -1.23
CA LYS A 8 12.67 18.79 -0.64
C LYS A 8 12.21 17.36 -0.42
N HIS A 9 10.97 17.17 0.00
CA HIS A 9 10.42 15.88 0.43
C HIS A 9 9.49 15.22 -0.58
N VAL A 10 9.06 15.96 -1.61
CA VAL A 10 8.27 15.44 -2.74
C VAL A 10 8.91 15.78 -4.09
N SER A 11 8.55 15.05 -5.15
CA SER A 11 9.05 15.30 -6.51
C SER A 11 8.05 16.13 -7.33
N TYR A 12 8.49 17.30 -7.81
CA TYR A 12 7.79 18.01 -8.88
C TYR A 12 8.17 17.42 -10.23
N LEU A 13 7.23 16.74 -10.88
CA LEU A 13 7.42 16.00 -12.13
C LEU A 13 6.54 16.52 -13.28
N TRP A 14 5.85 17.65 -13.07
CA TRP A 14 4.96 18.22 -14.08
C TRP A 14 5.75 18.85 -15.23
N ASP A 15 5.37 18.47 -16.46
CA ASP A 15 5.93 18.93 -17.72
C ASP A 15 4.84 19.71 -18.46
N GLU A 16 5.08 21.02 -18.62
CA GLU A 16 4.14 21.94 -19.25
C GLU A 16 3.87 21.62 -20.73
N SER A 17 4.87 21.10 -21.44
CA SER A 17 4.73 20.75 -22.85
C SER A 17 3.83 19.52 -22.99
N ARG A 18 4.01 18.53 -22.13
CA ARG A 18 3.12 17.36 -22.08
C ARG A 18 1.70 17.72 -21.66
N ALA A 19 1.54 18.61 -20.68
CA ALA A 19 0.22 19.08 -20.27
C ALA A 19 -0.50 19.86 -21.39
N ALA A 20 0.23 20.68 -22.15
CA ALA A 20 -0.32 21.43 -23.27
C ALA A 20 -0.85 20.52 -24.41
N GLU A 21 -0.22 19.37 -24.66
CA GLU A 21 -0.72 18.35 -25.60
C GLU A 21 -2.07 17.75 -25.19
N LEU A 22 -2.40 17.79 -23.90
CA LEU A 22 -3.64 17.27 -23.32
C LEU A 22 -4.67 18.37 -23.03
N ALA A 23 -4.43 19.60 -23.48
CA ALA A 23 -5.33 20.72 -23.22
C ALA A 23 -6.74 20.44 -23.79
N GLY A 24 -7.75 20.56 -22.92
CA GLY A 24 -9.16 20.23 -23.25
C GLY A 24 -9.51 18.74 -23.11
N ASP A 25 -8.55 17.86 -22.84
CA ASP A 25 -8.77 16.45 -22.47
C ASP A 25 -8.57 16.26 -20.96
N GLU A 26 -9.61 16.55 -20.18
CA GLU A 26 -9.59 16.43 -18.72
C GLU A 26 -9.32 14.99 -18.25
N VAL A 27 -9.68 13.97 -19.04
CA VAL A 27 -9.44 12.56 -18.70
C VAL A 27 -7.98 12.21 -18.97
N GLY A 28 -7.41 12.72 -20.07
CA GLY A 28 -5.98 12.65 -20.36
C GLY A 28 -5.14 13.33 -19.27
N LEU A 29 -5.54 14.53 -18.83
CA LEU A 29 -4.89 15.26 -17.74
C LEU A 29 -5.01 14.54 -16.38
N LEU A 30 -6.15 13.90 -16.09
CA LEU A 30 -6.30 13.03 -14.92
C LEU A 30 -5.28 11.89 -14.94
N ILE A 31 -5.18 11.16 -16.05
CA ILE A 31 -4.24 10.04 -16.18
C ILE A 31 -2.80 10.54 -16.03
N TYR A 32 -2.48 11.67 -16.67
CA TYR A 32 -1.17 12.29 -16.56
C TYR A 32 -0.82 12.62 -15.11
N ARG A 33 -1.68 13.38 -14.40
CA ARG A 33 -1.50 13.70 -12.97
C ARG A 33 -1.34 12.45 -12.12
N SER A 34 -2.18 11.44 -12.34
CA SER A 34 -2.16 10.17 -11.60
C SER A 34 -0.80 9.48 -11.72
N ASN A 35 -0.26 9.41 -12.94
CA ASN A 35 1.03 8.78 -13.20
C ASN A 35 2.19 9.55 -12.56
N LEU A 36 2.13 10.89 -12.52
CA LEU A 36 3.13 11.70 -11.82
C LEU A 36 3.10 11.46 -10.30
N LEU A 37 1.90 11.48 -9.70
CA LEU A 37 1.73 11.22 -8.27
C LEU A 37 2.18 9.80 -7.90
N GLY A 38 1.83 8.80 -8.71
CA GLY A 38 2.21 7.41 -8.49
C GLY A 38 3.68 7.08 -8.81
N ALA A 39 4.41 7.98 -9.49
CA ALA A 39 5.84 7.81 -9.73
C ALA A 39 6.68 8.08 -8.47
N ASP A 40 6.16 8.86 -7.52
CA ASP A 40 6.80 9.13 -6.24
C ASP A 40 6.12 8.34 -5.12
N LEU A 41 6.74 7.24 -4.71
CA LEU A 41 6.20 6.33 -3.68
C LEU A 41 6.10 6.95 -2.28
N ARG A 42 6.65 8.16 -2.08
CA ARG A 42 6.43 8.94 -0.85
C ARG A 42 5.04 9.58 -0.82
N LEU A 43 4.42 9.78 -2.00
CA LEU A 43 3.10 10.39 -2.15
C LEU A 43 1.99 9.35 -2.06
N THR A 44 2.22 8.15 -2.59
CA THR A 44 1.26 7.05 -2.54
C THR A 44 1.95 5.70 -2.56
N ASN A 45 1.39 4.75 -1.81
CA ASN A 45 1.87 3.37 -1.79
C ASN A 45 1.33 2.58 -2.99
N TYR A 46 2.00 1.48 -3.32
CA TYR A 46 1.57 0.59 -4.41
C TYR A 46 0.13 0.12 -4.25
N GLY A 47 -0.71 0.35 -5.26
CA GLY A 47 -2.12 -0.04 -5.24
C GLY A 47 -3.05 0.78 -4.33
N GLY A 48 -2.50 1.66 -3.49
CA GLY A 48 -3.23 2.64 -2.67
C GLY A 48 -3.52 3.93 -3.44
N GLY A 49 -4.31 4.81 -2.83
CA GLY A 49 -4.72 6.10 -3.39
C GLY A 49 -5.64 6.03 -4.61
N ASN A 50 -6.41 7.10 -4.82
CA ASN A 50 -7.38 7.26 -5.90
C ASN A 50 -7.40 8.71 -6.39
N THR A 51 -7.49 8.90 -7.70
CA THR A 51 -7.59 10.23 -8.32
C THR A 51 -8.86 10.30 -9.16
N SER A 52 -9.44 11.49 -9.27
CA SER A 52 -10.62 11.71 -10.11
C SER A 52 -10.61 13.05 -10.83
N CYS A 53 -11.36 13.13 -11.93
CA CYS A 53 -11.83 14.36 -12.52
C CYS A 53 -13.33 14.31 -12.81
N LYS A 54 -14.01 15.45 -12.77
CA LYS A 54 -15.39 15.65 -13.23
C LYS A 54 -15.36 16.49 -14.49
N ALA A 55 -15.94 15.98 -15.57
CA ALA A 55 -15.96 16.62 -16.87
C ALA A 55 -17.34 16.49 -17.52
N LEU A 56 -17.70 17.44 -18.37
CA LEU A 56 -18.91 17.34 -19.18
C LEU A 56 -18.70 16.33 -20.32
N ALA A 57 -19.69 15.47 -20.53
CA ALA A 57 -19.72 14.54 -21.66
C ALA A 57 -21.14 14.45 -22.23
N LYS A 58 -21.27 13.99 -23.48
CA LYS A 58 -22.59 13.75 -24.10
C LYS A 58 -23.13 12.40 -23.67
N ASP A 59 -24.27 12.40 -22.98
CA ASP A 59 -25.00 11.18 -22.66
C ASP A 59 -25.32 10.40 -23.95
N PRO A 60 -24.92 9.11 -24.05
CA PRO A 60 -25.04 8.35 -25.29
C PRO A 60 -26.50 8.01 -25.67
N LEU A 61 -27.45 8.13 -24.74
CA LEU A 61 -28.86 7.81 -24.97
C LEU A 61 -29.68 9.05 -25.34
N THR A 62 -29.37 10.19 -24.73
CA THR A 62 -30.16 11.41 -24.83
C THR A 62 -29.47 12.53 -25.63
N GLY A 63 -28.15 12.43 -25.83
CA GLY A 63 -27.33 13.43 -26.50
C GLY A 63 -27.12 14.73 -25.70
N LYS A 64 -27.65 14.82 -24.48
CA LYS A 64 -27.50 15.98 -23.59
C LYS A 64 -26.13 15.99 -22.94
N GLU A 65 -25.62 17.19 -22.64
CA GLU A 65 -24.44 17.32 -21.78
C GLU A 65 -24.79 16.93 -20.35
N VAL A 66 -23.96 16.06 -19.78
CA VAL A 66 -24.06 15.56 -18.41
C VAL A 66 -22.68 15.63 -17.75
N GLU A 67 -22.64 15.81 -16.44
CA GLU A 67 -21.39 15.74 -15.67
C GLU A 67 -21.05 14.28 -15.38
N VAL A 68 -19.86 13.86 -15.82
CA VAL A 68 -19.31 12.52 -15.62
C VAL A 68 -18.07 12.61 -14.77
N MET A 69 -18.02 11.80 -13.72
CA MET A 69 -16.82 11.62 -12.93
C MET A 69 -16.04 10.42 -13.47
N TRP A 70 -14.77 10.66 -13.82
CA TRP A 70 -13.77 9.66 -14.10
C TRP A 70 -12.91 9.49 -12.87
N VAL A 71 -12.81 8.28 -12.34
CA VAL A 71 -12.08 7.97 -11.11
C VAL A 71 -11.28 6.70 -11.29
N LYS A 72 -10.13 6.57 -10.61
CA LYS A 72 -9.40 5.30 -10.55
C LYS A 72 -10.35 4.16 -10.14
N GLY A 73 -10.48 3.15 -10.99
CA GLY A 73 -11.29 1.97 -10.72
C GLY A 73 -10.62 1.01 -9.73
N SER A 74 -11.35 -0.01 -9.32
CA SER A 74 -10.88 -1.00 -8.34
C SER A 74 -9.65 -1.78 -8.84
N GLY A 75 -8.63 -1.89 -7.98
CA GLY A 75 -7.47 -2.77 -8.15
C GLY A 75 -6.35 -2.28 -9.08
N GLY A 76 -6.38 -1.01 -9.51
CA GLY A 76 -5.32 -0.39 -10.31
C GLY A 76 -4.34 0.45 -9.48
N ASP A 77 -3.13 0.61 -10.00
CA ASP A 77 -2.09 1.49 -9.46
C ASP A 77 -2.09 2.84 -10.21
N ILE A 78 -2.08 3.97 -9.50
CA ILE A 78 -2.18 5.28 -10.14
C ILE A 78 -0.93 5.64 -10.95
N GLY A 79 0.23 5.08 -10.63
CA GLY A 79 1.51 5.32 -11.33
C GLY A 79 1.59 4.66 -12.71
N THR A 80 0.71 3.69 -12.98
CA THR A 80 0.60 2.99 -14.27
C THR A 80 -0.80 3.09 -14.87
N LEU A 81 -1.58 4.08 -14.42
CA LEU A 81 -2.96 4.22 -14.80
C LEU A 81 -3.08 4.48 -16.30
N THR A 82 -4.05 3.80 -16.91
CA THR A 82 -4.49 4.03 -18.28
C THR A 82 -5.99 4.20 -18.29
N ARG A 83 -6.55 4.61 -19.44
CA ARG A 83 -8.00 4.86 -19.57
C ARG A 83 -8.85 3.64 -19.20
N SER A 84 -8.40 2.42 -19.49
CA SER A 84 -9.11 1.18 -19.12
C SER A 84 -9.07 0.86 -17.63
N GLY A 85 -8.24 1.56 -16.86
CA GLY A 85 -8.20 1.50 -15.40
C GLY A 85 -9.14 2.49 -14.70
N LEU A 86 -9.80 3.39 -15.45
CA LEU A 86 -10.77 4.33 -14.90
C LEU A 86 -12.17 3.72 -14.86
N ALA A 87 -12.95 4.09 -13.85
CA ALA A 87 -14.40 3.94 -13.80
C ALA A 87 -15.05 5.29 -14.17
N ALA A 88 -16.09 5.28 -15.00
CA ALA A 88 -16.81 6.48 -15.40
C ALA A 88 -18.25 6.43 -14.90
N LEU A 89 -18.68 7.45 -14.15
CA LEU A 89 -19.99 7.48 -13.50
C LEU A 89 -20.72 8.80 -13.73
N TYR A 90 -22.02 8.72 -13.96
CA TYR A 90 -22.94 9.86 -13.90
C TYR A 90 -22.96 10.46 -12.49
N VAL A 91 -22.57 11.73 -12.37
CA VAL A 91 -22.45 12.38 -11.05
C VAL A 91 -23.82 12.59 -10.40
N ASP A 92 -24.83 12.95 -11.18
CA ASP A 92 -26.21 13.13 -10.71
C ASP A 92 -26.80 11.83 -10.16
N ARG A 93 -26.58 10.70 -10.84
CA ARG A 93 -27.04 9.38 -10.38
C ARG A 93 -26.30 8.93 -9.13
N LEU A 94 -24.98 9.08 -9.09
CA LEU A 94 -24.18 8.77 -7.90
C LEU A 94 -24.68 9.57 -6.70
N ARG A 95 -24.93 10.88 -6.88
CA ARG A 95 -25.47 11.72 -5.81
C ARG A 95 -26.88 11.33 -5.40
N SER A 96 -27.70 10.84 -6.33
CA SER A 96 -29.06 10.37 -6.07
C SER A 96 -29.12 9.09 -5.22
N LEU A 97 -28.01 8.34 -5.11
CA LEU A 97 -27.95 7.19 -4.21
C LEU A 97 -28.14 7.58 -2.73
N GLN A 98 -27.96 8.85 -2.36
CA GLN A 98 -28.28 9.35 -1.02
C GLN A 98 -29.75 9.12 -0.66
N ASN A 99 -30.66 9.15 -1.63
CA ASN A 99 -32.09 8.99 -1.41
C ASN A 99 -32.48 7.57 -0.95
N VAL A 100 -31.60 6.59 -1.18
CA VAL A 100 -31.84 5.18 -0.83
C VAL A 100 -30.85 4.68 0.23
N TYR A 101 -29.91 5.53 0.66
CA TYR A 101 -28.94 5.16 1.68
C TYR A 101 -29.61 5.06 3.06
N ARG A 102 -29.45 3.90 3.71
CA ARG A 102 -30.13 3.58 4.98
C ARG A 102 -29.25 3.75 6.23
N GLY A 103 -27.99 4.14 6.06
CA GLY A 103 -27.01 4.28 7.13
C GLY A 103 -25.94 3.19 7.12
N ILE A 104 -24.94 3.35 7.99
CA ILE A 104 -23.68 2.59 7.99
C ILE A 104 -23.85 1.07 8.19
N GLU A 105 -24.95 0.65 8.81
CA GLU A 105 -25.31 -0.78 8.96
C GLU A 105 -25.59 -1.45 7.60
N HIS A 106 -25.90 -0.67 6.57
CA HIS A 106 -26.21 -1.12 5.21
C HIS A 106 -25.15 -0.67 4.18
N GLU A 107 -23.95 -0.29 4.64
CA GLU A 107 -22.90 0.31 3.83
C GLU A 107 -22.51 -0.52 2.60
N ASP A 108 -22.27 -1.82 2.80
CA ASP A 108 -21.76 -2.71 1.74
C ASP A 108 -22.77 -2.89 0.59
N GLU A 109 -24.08 -2.70 0.84
CA GLU A 109 -25.13 -2.78 -0.18
C GLU A 109 -24.98 -1.69 -1.26
N MET A 110 -24.37 -0.55 -0.90
CA MET A 110 -24.20 0.58 -1.82
C MET A 110 -23.27 0.25 -2.99
N VAL A 111 -22.35 -0.69 -2.81
CA VAL A 111 -21.35 -1.04 -3.83
C VAL A 111 -21.99 -1.62 -5.08
N GLU A 112 -23.05 -2.42 -4.94
CA GLU A 112 -23.78 -2.95 -6.10
C GLU A 112 -24.56 -1.85 -6.83
N LEU A 113 -25.07 -0.84 -6.10
CA LEU A 113 -25.83 0.27 -6.67
C LEU A 113 -24.98 1.21 -7.53
N PHE A 114 -23.65 1.22 -7.35
CA PHE A 114 -22.75 1.98 -8.24
C PHE A 114 -22.88 1.55 -9.70
N ASN A 115 -23.29 0.30 -9.97
CA ASN A 115 -23.53 -0.18 -11.34
C ASN A 115 -24.65 0.59 -12.06
N HIS A 116 -25.64 1.12 -11.34
CA HIS A 116 -26.69 1.97 -11.91
C HIS A 116 -26.20 3.39 -12.29
N CYS A 117 -25.01 3.75 -11.82
CA CYS A 117 -24.39 5.04 -12.06
C CYS A 117 -23.35 5.00 -13.20
N ILE A 118 -23.05 3.83 -13.77
CA ILE A 118 -22.03 3.68 -14.82
C ILE A 118 -22.42 4.48 -16.08
N TYR A 119 -21.49 5.32 -16.53
CA TYR A 119 -21.57 6.06 -17.79
C TYR A 119 -20.94 5.28 -18.95
N ASP A 120 -19.72 4.76 -18.76
CA ASP A 120 -19.00 3.99 -19.77
C ASP A 120 -18.99 2.51 -19.40
N LEU A 121 -19.70 1.68 -20.16
CA LEU A 121 -19.81 0.23 -19.93
C LEU A 121 -18.49 -0.52 -20.16
N ALA A 122 -17.52 0.09 -20.85
CA ALA A 122 -16.18 -0.46 -21.02
C ALA A 122 -15.21 -0.04 -19.90
N SER A 123 -15.65 0.83 -18.99
CA SER A 123 -14.84 1.29 -17.86
C SER A 123 -14.65 0.21 -16.80
N LYS A 124 -13.65 0.39 -15.94
CA LYS A 124 -13.38 -0.48 -14.81
C LYS A 124 -14.51 -0.41 -13.79
N ALA A 125 -14.66 -1.45 -12.97
CA ALA A 125 -15.56 -1.41 -11.82
C ALA A 125 -15.20 -0.24 -10.87
N PRO A 126 -16.18 0.55 -10.40
CA PRO A 126 -15.97 1.62 -9.42
C PRO A 126 -15.32 1.10 -8.12
N SER A 127 -14.51 1.94 -7.47
CA SER A 127 -13.96 1.63 -6.13
C SER A 127 -15.02 1.89 -5.05
N ILE A 128 -14.81 1.31 -3.87
CA ILE A 128 -15.52 1.67 -2.64
C ILE A 128 -15.35 3.17 -2.30
N ASP A 129 -14.25 3.78 -2.74
CA ASP A 129 -13.93 5.19 -2.49
C ASP A 129 -14.64 6.15 -3.45
N THR A 130 -15.36 5.64 -4.44
CA THR A 130 -16.06 6.47 -5.43
C THR A 130 -16.96 7.55 -4.80
N PRO A 131 -17.72 7.30 -3.72
CA PRO A 131 -18.50 8.34 -3.03
C PRO A 131 -17.65 9.47 -2.43
N LEU A 132 -16.42 9.19 -1.98
CA LEU A 132 -15.51 10.19 -1.39
C LEU A 132 -15.13 11.26 -2.43
N HIS A 133 -15.07 10.89 -3.71
CA HIS A 133 -14.86 11.82 -4.82
C HIS A 133 -16.17 12.44 -5.33
N GLY A 134 -17.27 11.67 -5.33
CA GLY A 134 -18.54 12.07 -5.94
C GLY A 134 -19.30 13.17 -5.19
N PHE A 135 -19.23 13.15 -3.86
CA PHE A 135 -19.96 14.11 -3.02
C PHE A 135 -19.26 15.47 -2.88
N LEU A 136 -17.95 15.51 -3.07
CA LEU A 136 -17.21 16.77 -3.11
C LEU A 136 -17.48 17.51 -4.44
N PRO A 137 -17.68 18.83 -4.41
CA PRO A 137 -18.09 19.62 -5.58
C PRO A 137 -16.93 19.96 -6.53
N PHE A 138 -15.70 19.54 -6.23
CA PHE A 138 -14.51 19.93 -6.98
C PHE A 138 -14.30 19.12 -8.26
N ARG A 139 -13.73 19.78 -9.27
CA ARG A 139 -13.45 19.19 -10.58
C ARG A 139 -12.39 18.12 -10.49
N HIS A 140 -11.28 18.41 -9.81
CA HIS A 140 -10.16 17.47 -9.64
C HIS A 140 -9.97 17.19 -8.17
N ILE A 141 -9.85 15.90 -7.83
CA ILE A 141 -9.70 15.44 -6.44
C ILE A 141 -8.66 14.32 -6.43
N ASP A 142 -7.74 14.40 -5.49
CA ASP A 142 -6.75 13.37 -5.19
C ASP A 142 -6.98 12.84 -3.77
N HIS A 143 -6.98 11.52 -3.65
CA HIS A 143 -6.88 10.79 -2.40
C HIS A 143 -5.55 10.05 -2.40
N LEU A 144 -4.67 10.37 -1.46
CA LEU A 144 -3.31 9.84 -1.42
C LEU A 144 -2.98 9.31 -0.02
N HIS A 145 -1.99 8.43 0.03
CA HIS A 145 -1.52 7.77 1.25
C HIS A 145 -0.03 8.05 1.54
N PRO A 146 0.39 9.31 1.66
CA PRO A 146 1.78 9.66 1.90
C PRO A 146 2.19 9.39 3.35
N ASP A 147 3.35 8.78 3.56
CA ASP A 147 3.85 8.43 4.91
C ASP A 147 3.83 9.65 5.86
N ALA A 148 4.17 10.83 5.37
CA ALA A 148 4.20 12.06 6.17
C ALA A 148 2.81 12.52 6.64
N ALA A 149 1.79 12.46 5.80
CA ALA A 149 0.44 12.83 6.22
C ALA A 149 -0.16 11.74 7.13
N ILE A 150 0.09 10.46 6.83
CA ILE A 150 -0.36 9.35 7.68
C ILE A 150 0.32 9.39 9.04
N ALA A 151 1.59 9.79 9.14
CA ALA A 151 2.26 10.02 10.42
C ALA A 151 1.52 11.03 11.30
N ILE A 152 1.04 12.14 10.73
CA ILE A 152 0.18 13.09 11.46
C ILE A 152 -1.17 12.45 11.78
N ALA A 153 -1.79 11.78 10.80
CA ALA A 153 -3.10 11.17 10.95
C ALA A 153 -3.16 10.04 12.00
N ALA A 154 -2.06 9.32 12.19
CA ALA A 154 -1.88 8.25 13.16
C ALA A 154 -1.24 8.72 14.48
N ALA A 155 -0.92 10.02 14.59
CA ALA A 155 -0.43 10.59 15.83
C ALA A 155 -1.59 10.84 16.80
N LYS A 156 -1.38 10.60 18.08
CA LYS A 156 -2.36 10.85 19.15
C LYS A 156 -2.96 12.27 19.12
N ASP A 157 -2.12 13.27 18.83
CA ASP A 157 -2.53 14.67 18.70
C ASP A 157 -2.81 15.09 17.24
N GLY A 158 -3.00 14.14 16.32
CA GLY A 158 -3.06 14.38 14.88
C GLY A 158 -4.03 15.49 14.47
N LYS A 159 -5.25 15.46 15.00
CA LYS A 159 -6.28 16.48 14.75
C LYS A 159 -5.82 17.90 15.11
N ARG A 160 -5.24 18.07 16.30
CA ARG A 160 -4.73 19.36 16.78
C ARG A 160 -3.55 19.81 15.92
N ILE A 161 -2.65 18.89 15.58
CA ILE A 161 -1.49 19.19 14.72
C ILE A 161 -1.95 19.62 13.33
N THR A 162 -2.92 18.95 12.72
CA THR A 162 -3.47 19.33 11.41
C THR A 162 -4.03 20.77 11.44
N GLU A 163 -4.83 21.10 12.46
CA GLU A 163 -5.40 22.43 12.62
C GLU A 163 -4.30 23.52 12.73
N GLU A 164 -3.32 23.31 13.62
CA GLU A 164 -2.22 24.26 13.84
C GLU A 164 -1.29 24.36 12.62
N LEU A 165 -1.00 23.25 11.94
CA LEU A 165 -0.05 23.20 10.83
C LEU A 165 -0.60 23.93 9.59
N PHE A 166 -1.90 23.82 9.36
CA PHE A 166 -2.57 24.35 8.17
C PHE A 166 -3.47 25.55 8.45
N ASN A 167 -3.51 26.05 9.69
CA ASN A 167 -4.36 27.16 10.12
C ASN A 167 -5.82 26.98 9.66
N GLY A 168 -6.37 25.78 9.86
CA GLY A 168 -7.74 25.42 9.49
C GLY A 168 -8.00 25.28 7.98
N THR A 169 -7.00 25.38 7.10
CA THR A 169 -7.20 25.21 5.64
C THR A 169 -7.29 23.75 5.19
N ILE A 170 -6.94 22.81 6.08
CA ILE A 170 -7.11 21.36 5.91
C ILE A 170 -8.02 20.87 7.03
N GLY A 171 -9.18 20.32 6.66
CA GLY A 171 -10.14 19.76 7.61
C GLY A 171 -9.67 18.42 8.20
N TRP A 172 -10.38 17.93 9.22
CA TRP A 172 -10.13 16.62 9.82
C TRP A 172 -11.41 15.80 9.89
N VAL A 173 -11.34 14.55 9.45
CA VAL A 173 -12.38 13.55 9.65
C VAL A 173 -11.79 12.39 10.44
N GLU A 174 -12.46 11.98 11.51
CA GLU A 174 -12.03 10.85 12.34
C GLU A 174 -12.00 9.55 11.52
N TRP A 175 -11.22 8.57 11.99
CA TRP A 175 -11.15 7.27 11.33
C TRP A 175 -12.54 6.67 11.09
N GLN A 176 -12.77 6.22 9.86
CA GLN A 176 -13.86 5.34 9.48
C GLN A 176 -13.46 4.53 8.24
N ARG A 177 -13.90 3.27 8.17
CA ARG A 177 -13.74 2.43 6.98
C ARG A 177 -14.26 3.14 5.72
N PRO A 178 -13.52 3.09 4.59
CA PRO A 178 -13.96 3.76 3.37
C PRO A 178 -15.28 3.22 2.81
N GLY A 179 -16.10 4.13 2.30
CA GLY A 179 -17.40 3.82 1.74
C GLY A 179 -18.28 5.06 1.51
N PHE A 180 -19.56 4.80 1.24
CA PHE A 180 -20.61 5.80 1.06
C PHE A 180 -20.73 6.79 2.22
N ASP A 181 -20.81 6.32 3.47
CA ASP A 181 -20.96 7.19 4.66
C ASP A 181 -19.76 8.11 4.84
N LEU A 182 -18.55 7.59 4.62
CA LEU A 182 -17.35 8.41 4.72
C LEU A 182 -17.39 9.54 3.70
N GLY A 183 -17.88 9.28 2.49
CA GLY A 183 -18.11 10.32 1.48
C GLY A 183 -19.09 11.41 1.96
N LEU A 184 -20.14 11.05 2.70
CA LEU A 184 -21.05 12.02 3.31
C LEU A 184 -20.36 12.82 4.42
N LYS A 185 -19.51 12.18 5.23
CA LYS A 185 -18.70 12.87 6.25
C LYS A 185 -17.69 13.83 5.65
N LEU A 186 -17.06 13.51 4.51
CA LEU A 186 -16.19 14.45 3.79
C LEU A 186 -16.98 15.67 3.34
N LYS A 187 -18.18 15.45 2.79
CA LYS A 187 -19.07 16.54 2.39
C LYS A 187 -19.49 17.39 3.59
N GLN A 188 -19.87 16.77 4.70
CA GLN A 188 -20.23 17.48 5.93
C GLN A 188 -19.06 18.33 6.44
N CYS A 189 -17.85 17.77 6.49
CA CYS A 189 -16.64 18.49 6.89
C CYS A 189 -16.41 19.73 6.02
N LEU A 190 -16.61 19.63 4.70
CA LEU A 190 -16.54 20.76 3.78
C LEU A 190 -17.66 21.79 4.03
N ASP A 191 -18.89 21.34 4.23
CA ASP A 191 -20.04 22.23 4.46
C ASP A 191 -19.86 23.05 5.76
N GLU A 192 -19.29 22.42 6.80
CA GLU A 192 -19.00 23.05 8.10
C GLU A 192 -17.77 23.97 8.05
N ASN A 193 -16.86 23.76 7.09
CA ASN A 193 -15.62 24.52 6.95
C ASN A 193 -15.45 25.04 5.51
N PRO A 194 -16.26 26.03 5.06
CA PRO A 194 -16.15 26.57 3.71
C PRO A 194 -14.75 27.14 3.44
N GLY A 195 -14.16 26.77 2.30
CA GLY A 195 -12.87 27.27 1.86
C GLY A 195 -11.65 26.42 2.26
N ILE A 196 -11.87 25.28 2.95
CA ILE A 196 -10.80 24.28 3.06
C ILE A 196 -10.36 23.81 1.66
N ARG A 197 -9.10 23.40 1.56
CA ARG A 197 -8.49 22.89 0.31
C ARG A 197 -8.12 21.41 0.38
N GLY A 198 -8.44 20.75 1.49
CA GLY A 198 -8.17 19.35 1.70
C GLY A 198 -8.76 18.86 3.02
N ILE A 199 -8.74 17.55 3.22
CA ILE A 199 -9.18 16.87 4.45
C ILE A 199 -8.15 15.79 4.80
N MET A 200 -7.67 15.81 6.04
CA MET A 200 -6.92 14.71 6.64
C MET A 200 -7.90 13.68 7.21
N LEU A 201 -7.67 12.40 6.93
CA LEU A 201 -8.43 11.28 7.47
C LEU A 201 -7.63 10.59 8.57
N GLY A 202 -8.14 10.62 9.79
CA GLY A 202 -7.51 9.99 10.95
C GLY A 202 -7.14 8.53 10.65
N SER A 203 -5.88 8.16 10.91
CA SER A 203 -5.30 6.83 10.66
C SER A 203 -5.45 6.29 9.22
N HIS A 204 -5.61 7.16 8.20
CA HIS A 204 -5.82 6.70 6.83
C HIS A 204 -5.00 7.47 5.78
N GLY A 205 -5.29 8.74 5.53
CA GLY A 205 -4.67 9.44 4.38
C GLY A 205 -5.16 10.87 4.18
N LEU A 206 -4.93 11.39 2.99
CA LEU A 206 -5.17 12.79 2.64
C LEU A 206 -6.10 12.90 1.43
N PHE A 207 -7.01 13.86 1.48
CA PHE A 207 -7.76 14.38 0.34
C PHE A 207 -7.33 15.81 0.02
N THR A 208 -7.12 16.10 -1.25
CA THR A 208 -6.83 17.44 -1.81
C THR A 208 -7.59 17.61 -3.11
N TRP A 209 -7.79 18.86 -3.54
CA TRP A 209 -8.54 19.15 -4.75
C TRP A 209 -8.08 20.43 -5.45
N GLY A 210 -8.56 20.62 -6.68
CA GLY A 210 -8.31 21.82 -7.47
C GLY A 210 -9.31 22.01 -8.60
N ASP A 211 -9.30 23.21 -9.18
CA ASP A 211 -10.14 23.55 -10.34
C ASP A 211 -9.58 22.97 -11.64
N THR A 212 -8.25 22.86 -11.74
CA THR A 212 -7.54 22.19 -12.82
C THR A 212 -6.73 20.99 -12.31
N ALA A 213 -6.28 20.14 -13.23
CA ALA A 213 -5.40 19.03 -12.87
C ALA A 213 -4.07 19.52 -12.26
N TYR A 214 -3.55 20.66 -12.73
CA TYR A 214 -2.34 21.26 -12.20
C TYR A 214 -2.55 21.79 -10.77
N ASP A 215 -3.64 22.52 -10.52
CA ASP A 215 -3.93 23.07 -9.19
C ASP A 215 -4.08 21.95 -8.15
N CYS A 216 -4.76 20.86 -8.53
CA CYS A 216 -4.91 19.68 -7.67
C CYS A 216 -3.56 19.00 -7.39
N TYR A 217 -2.71 18.86 -8.42
CA TYR A 217 -1.37 18.31 -8.29
C TYR A 217 -0.50 19.16 -7.34
N MET A 218 -0.46 20.47 -7.56
CA MET A 218 0.29 21.41 -6.71
C MET A 218 -0.24 21.40 -5.28
N ASN A 219 -1.56 21.37 -5.09
CA ASN A 219 -2.15 21.29 -3.77
C ASN A 219 -1.69 20.03 -3.01
N SER A 220 -1.74 18.87 -3.67
CA SER A 220 -1.23 17.61 -3.12
C SER A 220 0.24 17.73 -2.70
N LEU A 221 1.11 18.25 -3.57
CA LEU A 221 2.53 18.41 -3.26
C LEU A 221 2.77 19.35 -2.07
N GLU A 222 2.14 20.53 -2.05
CA GLU A 222 2.30 21.52 -0.98
C GLU A 222 1.89 20.98 0.39
N VAL A 223 0.74 20.31 0.46
CA VAL A 223 0.25 19.75 1.73
C VAL A 223 1.18 18.65 2.23
N ILE A 224 1.64 17.77 1.34
CA ILE A 224 2.49 16.64 1.70
C ILE A 224 3.91 17.10 2.08
N GLU A 225 4.47 18.04 1.33
CA GLU A 225 5.74 18.69 1.66
C GLU A 225 5.66 19.31 3.05
N ARG A 226 4.58 20.05 3.35
CA ARG A 226 4.41 20.70 4.65
C ARG A 226 4.31 19.71 5.81
N CYS A 227 3.65 18.58 5.62
CA CYS A 227 3.64 17.48 6.59
C CYS A 227 5.06 16.94 6.83
N ALA A 228 5.83 16.73 5.76
CA ALA A 228 7.18 16.18 5.83
C ALA A 228 8.17 17.14 6.50
N GLU A 229 8.12 18.43 6.16
CA GLU A 229 8.87 19.50 6.83
C GLU A 229 8.56 19.53 8.32
N TYR A 230 7.28 19.49 8.70
CA TYR A 230 6.88 19.51 10.10
C TYR A 230 7.45 18.32 10.88
N ILE A 231 7.45 17.12 10.29
CA ILE A 231 8.07 15.95 10.91
C ILE A 231 9.59 16.15 11.03
N GLU A 232 10.26 16.55 9.95
CA GLU A 232 11.70 16.77 9.93
C GLU A 232 12.13 17.79 11.00
N ASP A 233 11.42 18.91 11.09
CA ASP A 233 11.65 19.96 12.07
C ASP A 233 11.51 19.46 13.52
N ASN A 234 10.76 18.38 13.76
CA ASN A 234 10.51 17.83 15.09
C ASN A 234 11.35 16.59 15.43
N LEU A 235 12.05 16.01 14.46
CA LEU A 235 12.98 14.90 14.72
C LEU A 235 14.03 15.31 15.75
N GLY A 236 14.25 14.45 16.76
CA GLY A 236 15.25 14.69 17.80
C GLY A 236 14.83 15.62 18.94
N LYS A 237 13.76 16.41 18.80
CA LYS A 237 13.34 17.39 19.83
C LYS A 237 12.83 16.74 21.12
N LYS A 238 12.14 15.60 21.01
CA LYS A 238 11.61 14.82 22.13
C LYS A 238 12.57 13.73 22.62
N GLY A 239 13.74 13.62 22.00
CA GLY A 239 14.68 12.51 22.17
C GLY A 239 14.98 11.83 20.83
N PRO A 240 15.85 10.81 20.85
CA PRO A 240 16.17 10.03 19.65
C PRO A 240 14.93 9.29 19.13
N VAL A 241 14.87 9.12 17.80
CA VAL A 241 13.84 8.32 17.12
C VAL A 241 13.77 6.92 17.74
N PHE A 242 12.55 6.45 18.01
CA PHE A 242 12.27 5.15 18.65
C PHE A 242 13.01 4.91 19.98
N GLY A 243 13.26 5.97 20.74
CA GLY A 243 14.01 5.89 22.01
C GLY A 243 15.51 5.63 21.82
N GLY A 244 16.00 5.64 20.58
CA GLY A 244 17.40 5.41 20.22
C GLY A 244 17.76 3.94 20.06
N ALA A 245 19.02 3.69 19.69
CA ALA A 245 19.52 2.34 19.45
C ALA A 245 19.76 1.57 20.75
N LYS A 246 19.12 0.40 20.90
CA LYS A 246 19.39 -0.62 21.91
C LYS A 246 20.44 -1.63 21.44
N LEU A 247 20.54 -1.83 20.12
CA LEU A 247 21.44 -2.78 19.48
C LEU A 247 22.20 -2.12 18.32
N ALA A 248 23.42 -2.56 18.05
CA ALA A 248 24.13 -2.21 16.83
C ALA A 248 23.90 -3.28 15.75
N SER A 249 23.58 -2.85 14.53
CA SER A 249 23.51 -3.77 13.37
C SER A 249 24.86 -4.46 13.15
N LEU A 250 24.82 -5.72 12.72
CA LEU A 250 26.03 -6.37 12.21
C LEU A 250 26.52 -5.66 10.94
N PRO A 251 27.81 -5.81 10.58
CA PRO A 251 28.30 -5.44 9.26
C PRO A 251 27.46 -6.09 8.15
N LYS A 252 27.25 -5.36 7.05
CA LYS A 252 26.35 -5.77 5.95
C LYS A 252 26.59 -7.20 5.45
N GLU A 253 27.86 -7.59 5.28
CA GLU A 253 28.25 -8.94 4.85
C GLU A 253 27.80 -10.02 5.83
N LYS A 254 27.95 -9.77 7.14
CA LYS A 254 27.46 -10.69 8.18
C LYS A 254 25.92 -10.76 8.19
N ARG A 255 25.23 -9.64 8.00
CA ARG A 255 23.74 -9.63 7.92
C ARG A 255 23.24 -10.46 6.74
N LEU A 256 23.85 -10.28 5.57
CA LEU A 256 23.53 -11.08 4.38
C LEU A 256 23.84 -12.56 4.60
N SER A 257 24.97 -12.88 5.24
CA SER A 257 25.32 -14.27 5.59
C SER A 257 24.29 -14.89 6.53
N GLN A 258 23.91 -14.19 7.60
CA GLN A 258 22.86 -14.62 8.52
C GLN A 258 21.54 -14.84 7.78
N ALA A 259 21.17 -13.91 6.89
CA ALA A 259 19.92 -13.99 6.16
C ALA A 259 19.86 -15.14 5.15
N VAL A 260 20.95 -15.40 4.43
CA VAL A 260 21.04 -16.54 3.50
C VAL A 260 20.90 -17.87 4.24
N THR A 261 21.56 -18.02 5.39
CA THR A 261 21.47 -19.24 6.20
C THR A 261 20.08 -19.43 6.80
N LEU A 262 19.45 -18.36 7.28
CA LEU A 262 18.16 -18.42 7.96
C LEU A 262 16.95 -18.58 7.02
N ALA A 263 17.02 -18.01 5.81
CA ALA A 263 15.88 -17.91 4.91
C ALA A 263 15.18 -19.27 4.59
N PRO A 264 15.90 -20.39 4.34
CA PRO A 264 15.25 -21.68 4.10
C PRO A 264 14.45 -22.19 5.31
N VAL A 265 14.94 -21.98 6.53
CA VAL A 265 14.26 -22.37 7.77
C VAL A 265 12.98 -21.56 7.94
N LEU A 266 13.06 -20.23 7.82
CA LEU A 266 11.89 -19.36 7.90
C LEU A 266 10.85 -19.67 6.82
N ARG A 267 11.31 -19.93 5.59
CA ARG A 267 10.43 -20.35 4.50
C ARG A 267 9.65 -21.62 4.87
N GLY A 268 10.33 -22.61 5.45
CA GLY A 268 9.70 -23.84 5.92
C GLY A 268 8.65 -23.57 7.01
N LEU A 269 8.97 -22.71 7.99
CA LEU A 269 8.07 -22.35 9.09
C LEU A 269 6.86 -21.52 8.63
N CYS A 270 7.03 -20.65 7.63
CA CYS A 270 5.97 -19.84 7.03
C CYS A 270 5.09 -20.60 6.02
N SER A 271 5.55 -21.75 5.52
CA SER A 271 4.80 -22.51 4.51
C SER A 271 3.83 -23.47 5.18
N SER A 272 2.53 -23.13 5.20
CA SER A 272 1.50 -24.06 5.62
C SER A 272 1.07 -25.01 4.50
N ALA A 273 0.33 -26.06 4.86
CA ALA A 273 -0.33 -26.95 3.89
C ALA A 273 -1.35 -26.22 2.98
N LEU A 274 -1.77 -25.01 3.33
CA LEU A 274 -2.74 -24.22 2.56
C LEU A 274 -2.09 -23.53 1.34
N VAL A 275 -0.76 -23.39 1.30
CA VAL A 275 -0.05 -22.74 0.19
C VAL A 275 0.66 -23.78 -0.67
N GLN A 276 0.04 -24.12 -1.79
CA GLN A 276 0.61 -25.03 -2.77
C GLN A 276 1.96 -24.51 -3.28
N GLY A 277 3.03 -25.30 -3.15
CA GLY A 277 4.38 -24.95 -3.59
C GLY A 277 5.26 -24.27 -2.54
N GLY A 278 4.68 -23.84 -1.42
CA GLY A 278 5.36 -23.10 -0.34
C GLY A 278 5.42 -21.59 -0.58
N MET A 279 5.70 -20.82 0.47
CA MET A 279 5.86 -19.37 0.39
C MET A 279 7.16 -18.98 -0.33
N ILE A 280 7.21 -17.77 -0.88
CA ILE A 280 8.41 -17.12 -1.43
C ILE A 280 8.84 -15.98 -0.49
N GLY A 281 10.15 -15.87 -0.27
CA GLY A 281 10.75 -14.88 0.63
C GLY A 281 11.27 -13.61 -0.07
N HIS A 282 11.24 -12.50 0.65
CA HIS A 282 11.99 -11.28 0.37
C HIS A 282 12.76 -10.86 1.63
N PHE A 283 13.93 -10.25 1.46
CA PHE A 283 14.78 -9.78 2.55
C PHE A 283 15.24 -8.35 2.26
N THR A 284 15.24 -7.51 3.28
CA THR A 284 15.80 -6.16 3.25
C THR A 284 16.50 -5.84 4.57
N ASP A 285 17.64 -5.17 4.49
CA ASP A 285 18.42 -4.66 5.61
C ASP A 285 18.72 -3.17 5.44
N ASN A 286 17.78 -2.42 4.86
CA ASN A 286 17.93 -0.98 4.69
C ASN A 286 17.94 -0.23 6.02
N ASP A 287 18.46 0.99 6.00
CA ASP A 287 18.72 1.77 7.21
C ASP A 287 17.44 2.09 8.00
N THR A 288 16.32 2.34 7.32
CA THR A 288 15.00 2.53 7.96
C THR A 288 14.60 1.33 8.81
N VAL A 289 14.71 0.12 8.23
CA VAL A 289 14.40 -1.12 8.93
C VAL A 289 15.38 -1.35 10.07
N LEU A 290 16.67 -1.12 9.84
CA LEU A 290 17.71 -1.32 10.86
C LEU A 290 17.57 -0.33 12.04
N GLU A 291 17.25 0.92 11.81
CA GLU A 291 16.97 1.91 12.87
C GLU A 291 15.82 1.42 13.76
N TYR A 292 14.74 0.93 13.15
CA TYR A 292 13.57 0.43 13.86
C TYR A 292 13.81 -0.86 14.64
N ILE A 293 14.34 -1.92 14.00
CA ILE A 293 14.50 -3.23 14.65
C ILE A 293 15.60 -3.27 15.72
N ASN A 294 16.43 -2.23 15.78
CA ASN A 294 17.47 -2.11 16.79
C ASN A 294 17.11 -1.12 17.89
N SER A 295 15.92 -0.53 17.84
CA SER A 295 15.51 0.53 18.74
C SER A 295 15.09 0.03 20.12
N VAL A 296 15.06 0.94 21.09
CA VAL A 296 14.50 0.68 22.42
C VAL A 296 13.00 0.40 22.34
N ASP A 297 12.29 1.10 21.45
CA ASP A 297 10.82 1.03 21.34
C ASP A 297 10.28 -0.16 20.51
N LEU A 298 11.14 -1.01 19.93
CA LEU A 298 10.69 -2.12 19.09
C LEU A 298 9.65 -3.01 19.78
N GLU A 299 9.87 -3.36 21.05
CA GLU A 299 8.98 -4.25 21.81
C GLU A 299 7.61 -3.62 22.06
N ARG A 300 7.52 -2.28 22.10
CA ARG A 300 6.27 -1.53 22.24
C ARG A 300 5.57 -1.36 20.89
N LEU A 301 6.32 -0.99 19.85
CA LEU A 301 5.76 -0.60 18.55
C LEU A 301 5.44 -1.79 17.64
N ALA A 302 6.24 -2.86 17.65
CA ALA A 302 5.99 -4.01 16.78
C ALA A 302 4.61 -4.66 17.03
N PRO A 303 4.15 -4.88 18.28
CA PRO A 303 2.81 -5.42 18.52
C PRO A 303 1.65 -4.51 18.10
N MET A 304 1.88 -3.19 17.97
CA MET A 304 0.85 -2.24 17.52
C MET A 304 0.53 -2.40 16.03
N GLY A 305 1.48 -2.93 15.25
CA GLY A 305 1.27 -3.23 13.84
C GLY A 305 1.15 -2.01 12.94
N THR A 306 0.52 -2.21 11.79
CA THR A 306 0.48 -1.25 10.68
C THR A 306 -0.41 -0.03 10.96
N SER A 307 -0.17 1.04 10.21
CA SER A 307 -0.82 2.35 10.39
C SER A 307 -1.96 2.65 9.41
N CYS A 308 -2.16 1.86 8.36
CA CYS A 308 -3.10 2.18 7.28
C CYS A 308 -3.91 0.93 6.83
N PRO A 309 -5.20 1.08 6.48
CA PRO A 309 -6.06 0.00 5.99
C PRO A 309 -5.43 -0.89 4.89
N ASP A 310 -4.74 -0.29 3.92
CA ASP A 310 -4.15 -1.00 2.78
C ASP A 310 -3.07 -2.01 3.19
N HIS A 311 -2.44 -1.80 4.34
CA HIS A 311 -1.33 -2.63 4.80
C HIS A 311 -1.82 -3.94 5.40
N PHE A 312 -2.97 -3.98 6.10
CA PHE A 312 -3.42 -5.18 6.82
C PHE A 312 -3.61 -6.41 5.91
N LEU A 313 -4.06 -6.21 4.68
CA LEU A 313 -4.20 -7.28 3.69
C LEU A 313 -2.86 -7.88 3.24
N ARG A 314 -1.75 -7.16 3.45
CA ARG A 314 -0.43 -7.50 2.94
C ARG A 314 0.57 -7.84 4.04
N THR A 315 0.41 -7.32 5.25
CA THR A 315 1.37 -7.48 6.36
C THR A 315 0.78 -8.14 7.60
N LYS A 316 -0.55 -8.34 7.66
CA LYS A 316 -1.33 -8.79 8.82
C LYS A 316 -1.34 -7.77 9.97
N ILE A 317 -1.97 -8.14 11.08
CA ILE A 317 -2.13 -7.29 12.27
C ILE A 317 -0.81 -6.89 12.93
N SER A 318 0.24 -7.71 12.85
CA SER A 318 1.56 -7.41 13.43
C SER A 318 2.67 -8.31 12.83
N PRO A 319 3.95 -7.89 12.86
CA PRO A 319 5.09 -8.75 12.56
C PRO A 319 5.34 -9.80 13.66
N LEU A 320 6.21 -10.76 13.35
CA LEU A 320 6.90 -11.59 14.35
C LEU A 320 8.32 -11.06 14.58
N VAL A 321 8.67 -10.71 15.82
CA VAL A 321 10.05 -10.35 16.21
C VAL A 321 10.77 -11.61 16.69
N LEU A 322 11.88 -11.97 16.05
CA LEU A 322 12.65 -13.16 16.41
C LEU A 322 13.46 -12.92 17.68
N SER A 323 13.33 -13.84 18.64
CA SER A 323 14.16 -13.94 19.84
C SER A 323 15.48 -14.66 19.53
N LEU A 324 16.26 -14.12 18.60
CA LEU A 324 17.60 -14.58 18.23
C LEU A 324 18.63 -13.48 18.52
N GLN A 325 19.84 -13.87 18.93
CA GLN A 325 20.95 -12.92 18.99
C GLN A 325 21.41 -12.58 17.58
N ALA A 326 21.90 -11.36 17.33
CA ALA A 326 22.29 -10.97 15.98
C ALA A 326 23.38 -11.89 15.39
N GLU A 327 24.36 -12.29 16.21
CA GLU A 327 25.43 -13.24 15.84
C GLU A 327 25.10 -14.69 16.25
N GLU A 328 23.82 -15.06 16.34
CA GLU A 328 23.42 -16.45 16.62
C GLU A 328 24.10 -17.42 15.64
N ASP A 329 24.56 -18.56 16.15
CA ASP A 329 25.05 -19.65 15.31
C ASP A 329 23.87 -20.33 14.62
N LEU A 330 23.79 -20.16 13.31
CA LEU A 330 22.75 -20.74 12.47
C LEU A 330 23.22 -21.94 11.65
N ALA A 331 24.39 -22.51 11.96
CA ALA A 331 24.96 -23.61 11.18
C ALA A 331 24.10 -24.88 11.22
N ASP A 332 23.44 -25.17 12.33
CA ASP A 332 22.51 -26.30 12.49
C ASP A 332 21.06 -25.85 12.29
N ALA A 333 20.53 -26.11 11.09
CA ALA A 333 19.18 -25.73 10.70
C ALA A 333 18.08 -26.36 11.58
N GLU A 334 18.26 -27.60 12.07
CA GLU A 334 17.23 -28.24 12.90
C GLU A 334 17.21 -27.63 14.31
N SER A 335 18.37 -27.37 14.91
CA SER A 335 18.46 -26.65 16.20
C SER A 335 17.83 -25.24 16.12
N VAL A 336 18.13 -24.48 15.05
CA VAL A 336 17.51 -23.17 14.82
C VAL A 336 15.99 -23.29 14.69
N LYS A 337 15.51 -24.28 13.95
CA LYS A 337 14.08 -24.51 13.76
C LYS A 337 13.39 -24.88 15.07
N GLU A 338 13.96 -25.77 15.89
CA GLU A 338 13.43 -26.12 17.21
C GLU A 338 13.33 -24.89 18.13
N LYS A 339 14.32 -23.99 18.08
CA LYS A 339 14.30 -22.72 18.82
C LYS A 339 13.23 -21.74 18.34
N LEU A 340 12.97 -21.69 17.03
CA LEU A 340 12.01 -20.76 16.43
C LEU A 340 10.56 -21.29 16.46
N GLN A 341 10.37 -22.61 16.44
CA GLN A 341 9.05 -23.22 16.34
C GLN A 341 8.06 -22.77 17.43
N PRO A 342 8.45 -22.62 18.71
CA PRO A 342 7.56 -22.07 19.74
C PRO A 342 7.10 -20.63 19.44
N GLN A 343 7.97 -19.79 18.88
CA GLN A 343 7.62 -18.40 18.54
C GLN A 343 6.60 -18.34 17.39
N PHE A 344 6.77 -19.20 16.37
CA PHE A 344 5.80 -19.34 15.29
C PHE A 344 4.46 -19.88 15.79
N GLN A 345 4.48 -20.86 16.71
CA GLN A 345 3.25 -21.37 17.30
C GLN A 345 2.54 -20.30 18.12
N ALA A 346 3.26 -19.54 18.95
CA ALA A 346 2.70 -18.43 19.71
C ALA A 346 2.08 -17.36 18.80
N TYR A 347 2.71 -17.04 17.66
CA TYR A 347 2.13 -16.13 16.66
C TYR A 347 0.82 -16.68 16.09
N ARG A 348 0.77 -17.96 15.71
CA ARG A 348 -0.44 -18.60 15.18
C ARG A 348 -1.57 -18.60 16.21
N ASP A 349 -1.25 -18.87 17.48
CA ASP A 349 -2.22 -18.86 18.58
C ASP A 349 -2.75 -17.44 18.83
N MET A 350 -1.87 -16.44 18.81
CA MET A 350 -2.26 -15.02 18.90
C MET A 350 -3.19 -14.62 17.75
N TYR A 351 -2.85 -14.99 16.51
CA TYR A 351 -3.66 -14.68 15.34
C TYR A 351 -5.02 -15.41 15.37
N ALA A 352 -5.06 -16.65 15.85
CA ALA A 352 -6.31 -17.38 16.05
C ALA A 352 -7.17 -16.77 17.16
N ALA A 353 -6.57 -16.30 18.26
CA ALA A 353 -7.29 -15.59 19.31
C ALA A 353 -7.88 -14.27 18.80
N TYR A 354 -7.08 -13.49 18.05
CA TYR A 354 -7.52 -12.27 17.35
C TYR A 354 -8.73 -12.54 16.46
N TYR A 355 -8.62 -13.52 15.56
CA TYR A 355 -9.72 -13.90 14.68
C TYR A 355 -10.98 -14.28 15.48
N ASN A 356 -10.84 -15.12 16.51
CA ASN A 356 -12.01 -15.58 17.28
C ASN A 356 -12.66 -14.49 18.13
N GLN A 357 -11.90 -13.49 18.58
CA GLN A 357 -12.42 -12.36 19.36
C GLN A 357 -13.15 -11.34 18.49
N CYS A 358 -12.69 -11.13 17.24
CA CYS A 358 -13.21 -10.08 16.36
C CYS A 358 -14.17 -10.57 15.27
N LYS A 359 -14.23 -11.88 14.99
CA LYS A 359 -15.10 -12.41 13.92
C LYS A 359 -16.57 -12.14 14.16
N HIS A 360 -17.25 -11.84 13.06
CA HIS A 360 -18.69 -11.78 12.96
C HIS A 360 -19.25 -13.14 12.52
N PRO A 361 -20.57 -13.39 12.69
CA PRO A 361 -21.20 -14.63 12.24
C PRO A 361 -21.00 -14.94 10.75
N ASN A 362 -20.82 -13.91 9.92
CA ASN A 362 -20.62 -14.00 8.47
C ASN A 362 -19.16 -13.83 8.03
N SER A 363 -18.19 -13.74 8.95
CA SER A 363 -16.79 -13.57 8.56
C SER A 363 -16.26 -14.75 7.72
N PRO A 364 -15.41 -14.49 6.70
CA PRO A 364 -14.70 -15.54 5.97
C PRO A 364 -13.86 -16.41 6.90
N ALA A 365 -13.53 -17.63 6.45
CA ALA A 365 -12.67 -18.53 7.21
C ALA A 365 -11.31 -17.88 7.53
N MET A 366 -10.75 -18.22 8.69
CA MET A 366 -9.45 -17.72 9.12
C MET A 366 -8.39 -17.96 8.05
N ARG A 367 -7.65 -16.90 7.71
CA ARG A 367 -6.54 -16.96 6.77
C ARG A 367 -5.38 -17.76 7.34
N ASP A 368 -4.38 -18.02 6.50
CA ASP A 368 -3.11 -18.63 6.95
C ASP A 368 -2.58 -17.88 8.19
N PRO A 369 -2.36 -18.59 9.33
CA PRO A 369 -2.01 -17.93 10.58
C PRO A 369 -0.51 -17.67 10.75
N ASN A 370 0.34 -17.93 9.75
CA ASN A 370 1.76 -17.64 9.82
C ASN A 370 2.05 -16.14 9.68
N PRO A 371 3.16 -15.65 10.25
CA PRO A 371 3.58 -14.27 10.05
C PRO A 371 3.95 -14.02 8.58
N VAL A 372 3.53 -12.87 8.07
CA VAL A 372 4.00 -12.36 6.78
C VAL A 372 5.30 -11.59 6.95
N VAL A 373 5.40 -10.74 7.99
CA VAL A 373 6.57 -9.93 8.30
C VAL A 373 7.31 -10.53 9.49
N ILE A 374 8.63 -10.72 9.35
CA ILE A 374 9.51 -11.27 10.38
C ILE A 374 10.70 -10.33 10.56
N LEU A 375 10.93 -9.88 11.79
CA LEU A 375 12.01 -8.96 12.15
C LEU A 375 13.10 -9.72 12.89
N TYR A 376 14.34 -9.59 12.43
CA TYR A 376 15.53 -10.16 13.08
C TYR A 376 16.43 -9.01 13.55
N PRO A 377 16.31 -8.59 14.83
CA PRO A 377 17.13 -7.52 15.40
C PRO A 377 18.63 -7.72 15.11
N GLY A 378 19.30 -6.65 14.68
CA GLY A 378 20.70 -6.65 14.28
C GLY A 378 20.98 -7.13 12.84
N VAL A 379 20.00 -7.73 12.15
CA VAL A 379 20.16 -8.34 10.81
C VAL A 379 19.27 -7.72 9.75
N GLY A 380 17.95 -7.66 9.95
CA GLY A 380 17.04 -7.11 8.94
C GLY A 380 15.62 -7.65 9.04
N MET A 381 14.87 -7.52 7.94
CA MET A 381 13.48 -7.93 7.82
C MET A 381 13.30 -8.94 6.70
N PHE A 382 12.52 -10.00 6.98
CA PHE A 382 12.04 -10.96 6.01
C PHE A 382 10.54 -10.80 5.81
N THR A 383 10.09 -11.03 4.59
CA THR A 383 8.67 -11.17 4.29
C THR A 383 8.40 -12.41 3.46
N PHE A 384 7.29 -13.10 3.75
CA PHE A 384 6.89 -14.33 3.05
C PHE A 384 5.47 -14.23 2.51
N ALA A 385 5.30 -14.54 1.22
CA ALA A 385 4.00 -14.54 0.56
C ALA A 385 3.92 -15.61 -0.54
N LYS A 386 2.78 -15.73 -1.20
CA LYS A 386 2.54 -16.73 -2.26
C LYS A 386 3.46 -16.61 -3.49
N ASP A 387 3.99 -15.41 -3.75
CA ASP A 387 4.86 -15.11 -4.88
C ASP A 387 5.83 -13.96 -4.55
N LYS A 388 6.86 -13.77 -5.39
CA LYS A 388 7.94 -12.82 -5.11
C LYS A 388 7.50 -11.37 -5.08
N ALA A 389 6.63 -10.96 -6.02
CA ALA A 389 6.13 -9.59 -6.07
C ALA A 389 5.33 -9.27 -4.80
N THR A 390 4.44 -10.17 -4.37
CA THR A 390 3.67 -9.99 -3.13
C THR A 390 4.58 -9.94 -1.90
N ALA A 391 5.62 -10.78 -1.83
CA ALA A 391 6.57 -10.76 -0.71
C ALA A 391 7.35 -9.43 -0.65
N ARG A 392 7.87 -8.95 -1.80
CA ARG A 392 8.54 -7.63 -1.88
C ARG A 392 7.59 -6.51 -1.46
N VAL A 393 6.39 -6.48 -2.01
CA VAL A 393 5.39 -5.44 -1.71
C VAL A 393 5.02 -5.44 -0.23
N ALA A 394 4.92 -6.60 0.42
CA ALA A 394 4.72 -6.67 1.88
C ALA A 394 5.89 -6.04 2.67
N ALA A 395 7.14 -6.19 2.20
CA ALA A 395 8.30 -5.54 2.83
C ALA A 395 8.26 -4.02 2.66
N GLU A 396 7.87 -3.55 1.47
CA GLU A 396 7.70 -2.12 1.18
C GLU A 396 6.60 -1.52 2.06
N PHE A 397 5.41 -2.13 2.12
CA PHE A 397 4.33 -1.70 3.01
C PHE A 397 4.73 -1.63 4.48
N TYR A 398 5.49 -2.61 4.98
CA TYR A 398 5.94 -2.55 6.37
C TYR A 398 7.01 -1.47 6.59
N GLN A 399 7.84 -1.18 5.58
CA GLN A 399 8.75 -0.03 5.64
C GLN A 399 7.99 1.29 5.70
N ASN A 400 6.90 1.45 4.95
CA ASN A 400 6.00 2.61 5.08
C ASN A 400 5.41 2.71 6.50
N ALA A 401 4.97 1.58 7.07
CA ALA A 401 4.50 1.57 8.46
C ALA A 401 5.59 2.04 9.45
N ILE A 402 6.85 1.63 9.26
CA ILE A 402 7.98 2.11 10.06
C ILE A 402 8.17 3.63 9.90
N ASN A 403 8.10 4.16 8.67
CA ASN A 403 8.21 5.61 8.44
C ASN A 403 7.07 6.39 9.12
N VAL A 404 5.86 5.84 9.09
CA VAL A 404 4.70 6.44 9.78
C VAL A 404 4.90 6.43 11.29
N MET A 405 5.32 5.31 11.88
CA MET A 405 5.66 5.24 13.31
C MET A 405 6.76 6.26 13.65
N ARG A 406 7.81 6.34 12.83
CA ARG A 406 8.92 7.29 13.00
C ARG A 406 8.42 8.73 13.05
N GLY A 407 7.57 9.11 12.09
CA GLY A 407 7.02 10.46 12.03
C GLY A 407 6.07 10.76 13.18
N ALA A 408 5.16 9.84 13.52
CA ALA A 408 4.20 10.00 14.60
C ALA A 408 4.89 10.14 15.97
N GLU A 409 5.91 9.32 16.24
CA GLU A 409 6.71 9.38 17.48
C GLU A 409 7.58 10.65 17.56
N ALA A 410 7.95 11.26 16.42
CA ALA A 410 8.68 12.52 16.41
C ALA A 410 7.78 13.71 16.84
N ILE A 411 6.51 13.70 16.46
CA ILE A 411 5.60 14.83 16.65
C ILE A 411 4.67 14.67 17.85
N SER A 412 4.24 13.45 18.17
CA SER A 412 3.34 13.12 19.30
C SER A 412 3.65 11.71 19.81
N GLU A 413 2.74 10.76 19.60
CA GLU A 413 2.82 9.34 19.96
C GLU A 413 2.05 8.57 18.87
N TYR A 414 2.60 7.47 18.38
CA TYR A 414 1.95 6.61 17.39
C TYR A 414 0.74 5.89 18.00
N THR A 415 -0.36 5.88 17.25
CA THR A 415 -1.57 5.15 17.61
C THR A 415 -1.95 4.21 16.47
N SER A 416 -2.30 2.97 16.82
CA SER A 416 -2.80 1.97 15.88
C SER A 416 -4.32 1.96 15.86
N LEU A 417 -4.90 1.43 14.78
CA LEU A 417 -6.34 1.16 14.73
C LEU A 417 -6.76 0.18 15.84
N PRO A 418 -7.99 0.29 16.37
CA PRO A 418 -8.58 -0.74 17.19
C PRO A 418 -8.57 -2.10 16.49
N ARG A 419 -8.40 -3.19 17.24
CA ARG A 419 -8.31 -4.54 16.66
C ARG A 419 -9.56 -4.92 15.86
N GLN A 420 -10.76 -4.51 16.31
CA GLN A 420 -11.99 -4.78 15.58
C GLN A 420 -11.99 -4.09 14.20
N GLU A 421 -11.56 -2.83 14.14
CA GLU A 421 -11.46 -2.07 12.88
C GLU A 421 -10.46 -2.73 11.92
N ALA A 422 -9.28 -3.13 12.43
CA ALA A 422 -8.30 -3.85 11.64
C ALA A 422 -8.84 -5.19 11.12
N PHE A 423 -9.65 -5.89 11.92
CA PHE A 423 -10.29 -7.14 11.52
C PHE A 423 -11.32 -6.92 10.42
N ASP A 424 -12.14 -5.90 10.58
CA ASP A 424 -13.21 -5.54 9.64
C ASP A 424 -12.66 -5.09 8.27
N ILE A 425 -11.39 -4.66 8.20
CA ILE A 425 -10.65 -4.44 6.96
C ILE A 425 -10.04 -5.74 6.44
N GLU A 426 -9.32 -6.49 7.29
CA GLU A 426 -8.61 -7.70 6.85
C GLU A 426 -9.57 -8.77 6.33
N TYR A 427 -10.72 -8.95 6.97
CA TYR A 427 -11.74 -9.97 6.68
C TYR A 427 -12.98 -9.41 5.98
N TRP A 428 -12.86 -8.26 5.32
CA TRP A 428 -13.99 -7.63 4.65
C TRP A 428 -14.55 -8.48 3.51
N LEU A 429 -15.88 -8.68 3.51
CA LEU A 429 -16.57 -9.52 2.53
C LEU A 429 -16.41 -9.04 1.09
N LEU A 430 -16.40 -7.72 0.87
CA LEU A 430 -16.20 -7.17 -0.47
C LEU A 430 -14.79 -7.46 -0.99
N GLU A 431 -13.78 -7.43 -0.13
CA GLU A 431 -12.42 -7.79 -0.51
C GLU A 431 -12.28 -9.30 -0.73
N GLU A 432 -12.91 -10.12 0.12
CA GLU A 432 -12.95 -11.58 -0.05
C GLU A 432 -13.59 -11.97 -1.39
N ALA A 433 -14.68 -11.32 -1.79
CA ALA A 433 -15.32 -11.54 -3.08
C ALA A 433 -14.38 -11.22 -4.26
N LYS A 434 -13.50 -10.23 -4.14
CA LYS A 434 -12.46 -9.94 -5.15
C LYS A 434 -11.42 -11.05 -5.20
N LEU A 435 -10.94 -11.52 -4.04
CA LEU A 435 -9.95 -12.61 -3.95
C LEU A 435 -10.48 -13.91 -4.57
N GLN A 436 -11.75 -14.24 -4.36
CA GLN A 436 -12.38 -15.43 -4.94
C GLN A 436 -12.51 -15.39 -6.46
N ARG A 437 -12.54 -14.19 -7.06
CA ARG A 437 -12.58 -13.99 -8.52
C ARG A 437 -11.20 -14.04 -9.17
N MET A 438 -10.12 -14.06 -8.39
CA MET A 438 -8.78 -14.15 -8.96
C MET A 438 -8.57 -15.49 -9.68
N PRO A 439 -7.78 -15.51 -10.77
CA PRO A 439 -7.39 -16.75 -11.42
C PRO A 439 -6.73 -17.71 -10.43
N LYS A 440 -6.96 -19.00 -10.61
CA LYS A 440 -6.25 -20.03 -9.84
C LYS A 440 -4.74 -19.86 -10.00
N PRO A 441 -3.95 -20.15 -8.94
CA PRO A 441 -2.49 -20.16 -9.05
C PRO A 441 -2.03 -21.05 -10.21
N LYS A 442 -0.97 -20.62 -10.89
CA LYS A 442 -0.32 -21.40 -11.95
C LYS A 442 0.43 -22.59 -11.35
N ALA A 443 0.71 -23.61 -12.18
CA ALA A 443 1.22 -24.91 -11.72
C ALA A 443 2.54 -24.84 -10.93
N LEU A 444 3.40 -23.86 -11.22
CA LEU A 444 4.70 -23.69 -10.55
C LEU A 444 4.74 -22.47 -9.61
N SER A 445 3.58 -21.90 -9.27
CA SER A 445 3.52 -20.82 -8.27
C SER A 445 4.13 -21.29 -6.95
N GLY A 446 4.88 -20.41 -6.29
CA GLY A 446 5.60 -20.73 -5.07
C GLY A 446 6.87 -21.59 -5.26
N ARG A 447 7.19 -22.05 -6.48
CA ARG A 447 8.42 -22.82 -6.75
C ARG A 447 9.59 -21.90 -7.10
N ILE A 448 10.78 -22.31 -6.68
CA ILE A 448 12.05 -21.70 -7.10
C ILE A 448 12.78 -22.74 -7.96
N ALA A 449 13.17 -22.38 -9.17
CA ALA A 449 13.85 -23.27 -10.10
C ALA A 449 15.20 -22.70 -10.51
N LEU A 450 16.27 -23.46 -10.29
CA LEU A 450 17.59 -23.20 -10.84
C LEU A 450 17.72 -23.90 -12.19
N ILE A 451 18.00 -23.14 -13.25
CA ILE A 451 18.18 -23.67 -14.60
C ILE A 451 19.59 -23.32 -15.06
N THR A 452 20.41 -24.35 -15.25
CA THR A 452 21.79 -24.23 -15.76
C THR A 452 21.80 -24.22 -17.29
N GLY A 453 22.72 -23.45 -17.89
CA GLY A 453 22.81 -23.28 -19.35
C GLY A 453 21.63 -22.47 -19.92
N SER A 454 21.03 -21.60 -19.11
CA SER A 454 19.82 -20.87 -19.47
C SER A 454 20.06 -19.55 -20.18
N GLY A 455 21.31 -19.21 -20.52
CA GLY A 455 21.63 -18.03 -21.34
C GLY A 455 21.26 -18.21 -22.81
N GLY A 456 21.00 -19.44 -23.27
CA GLY A 456 20.70 -19.75 -24.67
C GLY A 456 19.89 -21.04 -24.88
N GLY A 457 19.45 -21.24 -26.13
CA GLY A 457 18.89 -22.50 -26.60
C GLY A 457 17.79 -23.10 -25.72
N ILE A 458 17.93 -24.39 -25.43
CA ILE A 458 16.93 -25.19 -24.68
C ILE A 458 16.82 -24.71 -23.23
N GLY A 459 17.93 -24.40 -22.56
CA GLY A 459 17.91 -23.95 -21.16
C GLY A 459 17.10 -22.66 -20.99
N LYS A 460 17.26 -21.70 -21.90
CA LYS A 460 16.46 -20.47 -21.92
C LYS A 460 14.97 -20.76 -22.11
N ALA A 461 14.63 -21.64 -23.04
CA ALA A 461 13.24 -22.03 -23.30
C ALA A 461 12.60 -22.69 -22.07
N ILE A 462 13.34 -23.54 -21.33
CA ILE A 462 12.90 -24.14 -20.07
C ILE A 462 12.66 -23.05 -19.02
N ALA A 463 13.63 -22.16 -18.79
CA ALA A 463 13.50 -21.06 -17.84
C ALA A 463 12.27 -20.18 -18.17
N LYS A 464 12.05 -19.90 -19.46
CA LYS A 464 10.91 -19.09 -19.93
C LYS A 464 9.58 -19.79 -19.66
N ARG A 465 9.50 -21.10 -19.90
CA ARG A 465 8.29 -21.88 -19.59
C ARG A 465 8.03 -21.92 -18.09
N PHE A 466 9.06 -22.08 -17.27
CA PHE A 466 8.91 -22.09 -15.81
C PHE A 466 8.42 -20.75 -15.27
N ALA A 467 8.98 -19.64 -15.76
CA ALA A 467 8.51 -18.29 -15.45
C ALA A 467 7.04 -18.08 -15.88
N GLN A 468 6.67 -18.55 -17.08
CA GLN A 468 5.28 -18.49 -17.57
C GLN A 468 4.31 -19.26 -16.67
N GLU A 469 4.74 -20.35 -16.05
CA GLU A 469 3.97 -21.16 -15.10
C GLU A 469 4.08 -20.67 -13.64
N GLY A 470 4.69 -19.50 -13.40
CA GLY A 470 4.69 -18.81 -12.10
C GLY A 470 5.87 -19.12 -11.17
N ALA A 471 6.89 -19.85 -11.64
CA ALA A 471 8.10 -20.09 -10.85
C ALA A 471 8.98 -18.83 -10.75
N CYS A 472 9.66 -18.66 -9.62
CA CYS A 472 10.84 -17.80 -9.54
C CYS A 472 12.03 -18.55 -10.14
N VAL A 473 12.69 -17.99 -11.15
CA VAL A 473 13.75 -18.67 -11.88
C VAL A 473 15.13 -18.06 -11.59
N VAL A 474 16.08 -18.92 -11.24
CA VAL A 474 17.50 -18.60 -11.21
C VAL A 474 18.09 -19.07 -12.54
N ILE A 475 18.42 -18.11 -13.39
CA ILE A 475 19.10 -18.37 -14.66
C ILE A 475 20.60 -18.41 -14.42
N SER A 476 21.29 -19.39 -14.99
CA SER A 476 22.73 -19.57 -14.81
C SER A 476 23.36 -20.01 -16.14
N ASP A 477 24.45 -19.37 -16.51
CA ASP A 477 25.20 -19.67 -17.74
C ASP A 477 26.69 -19.34 -17.54
N ASN A 478 27.58 -19.99 -18.28
CA ASN A 478 29.00 -19.66 -18.23
C ASN A 478 29.34 -18.43 -19.09
N ASN A 479 28.48 -18.07 -20.04
CA ASN A 479 28.60 -16.89 -20.86
C ASN A 479 27.84 -15.71 -20.24
N LYS A 480 28.59 -14.73 -19.72
CA LYS A 480 28.06 -13.55 -19.05
C LYS A 480 27.16 -12.69 -19.96
N GLU A 481 27.53 -12.50 -21.21
CA GLU A 481 26.78 -11.65 -22.16
C GLU A 481 25.39 -12.24 -22.43
N ARG A 482 25.33 -13.54 -22.74
CA ARG A 482 24.06 -14.27 -22.95
C ARG A 482 23.17 -14.27 -21.72
N LEU A 483 23.78 -14.35 -20.54
CA LEU A 483 23.06 -14.33 -19.28
C LEU A 483 22.40 -12.96 -19.03
N GLU A 484 23.13 -11.86 -19.25
CA GLU A 484 22.58 -10.51 -19.11
C GLU A 484 21.49 -10.19 -20.16
N GLU A 485 21.68 -10.62 -21.42
CA GLU A 485 20.66 -10.50 -22.46
C GLU A 485 19.37 -11.24 -22.07
N THR A 486 19.51 -12.47 -21.57
CA THR A 486 18.38 -13.29 -21.13
C THR A 486 17.69 -12.66 -19.91
N LYS A 487 18.46 -12.15 -18.95
CA LYS A 487 17.93 -11.42 -17.81
C LYS A 487 17.09 -10.21 -18.25
N ALA A 488 17.60 -9.40 -19.18
CA ALA A 488 16.89 -8.25 -19.71
C ALA A 488 15.58 -8.66 -20.43
N GLU A 489 15.61 -9.74 -21.23
CA GLU A 489 14.40 -10.29 -21.87
C GLU A 489 13.35 -10.70 -20.81
N PHE A 490 13.77 -11.36 -19.73
CA PHE A 490 12.88 -11.85 -18.70
C PHE A 490 12.30 -10.70 -17.86
N ILE A 491 13.10 -9.69 -17.51
CA ILE A 491 12.63 -8.49 -16.82
C ILE A 491 11.56 -7.78 -17.65
N LYS A 492 11.78 -7.64 -18.97
CA LYS A 492 10.80 -7.01 -19.87
C LYS A 492 9.51 -7.82 -19.98
N SER A 493 9.61 -9.15 -19.99
CA SER A 493 8.45 -10.04 -20.24
C SER A 493 7.66 -10.38 -18.98
N PHE A 494 8.32 -10.46 -17.83
CA PHE A 494 7.76 -11.00 -16.59
C PHE A 494 7.98 -10.11 -15.36
N GLY A 495 8.66 -8.97 -15.51
CA GLY A 495 9.04 -8.09 -14.40
C GLY A 495 10.30 -8.52 -13.66
N LYS A 496 10.84 -7.60 -12.86
CA LYS A 496 12.10 -7.76 -12.11
C LYS A 496 12.08 -8.86 -11.04
N ASP A 497 10.89 -9.23 -10.57
CA ASP A 497 10.69 -10.16 -9.47
C ASP A 497 10.65 -11.64 -9.92
N THR A 498 10.64 -11.91 -11.23
CA THR A 498 10.47 -13.27 -11.76
C THR A 498 11.80 -14.02 -11.95
N ALA A 499 12.88 -13.31 -12.28
CA ALA A 499 14.15 -13.92 -12.64
C ALA A 499 15.37 -13.25 -12.00
N ILE A 500 16.32 -14.05 -11.53
CA ILE A 500 17.65 -13.62 -11.10
C ILE A 500 18.72 -14.39 -11.86
N ALA A 501 19.89 -13.77 -12.07
CA ALA A 501 21.02 -14.33 -12.80
C ALA A 501 22.21 -14.61 -11.88
#